data_AF-A0A535KPU2-F1
#
_entry.id   AF-A0A535KPU2-F1
#
_cell.length_a   1.000
_cell.length_b   1.000
_cell.length_c   1.000
_cell.angle_alpha   90.00
_cell.angle_beta   90.00
_cell.angle_gamma   90.00
#
_symmetry.space_group_name_H-M   'P 1'
#
loop_
_entity.id
_entity.type
_entity.pdbx_description
1 polymer ?
#
loop_
_entity_poly.entity_id
_entity_poly.type
_entity_poly.pdbx_seq_one_letter_code
_entity_poly.pdbx_strand_id
1 'polypeptide(L)'
;MSVQQLDRELDRLEGLWSDGLSDAYRAYLESVGHFEDSVQPRLALAAALIEVGTRLQGLGGRAAPPTTLLMGDLCLARGSRLLADNAPLAVQVAFARAIESIASAAAASSAAPPTRLLLQQSLGATR
;
A
#
# COMPACT_ATOMS: atom_id res chain seq x y z
N MET A 1 5.27 19.94 8.93
CA MET A 1 5.49 18.64 9.62
C MET A 1 6.91 18.20 9.33
N SER A 2 7.71 17.90 10.34
CA SER A 2 9.12 17.51 10.16
C SER A 2 9.25 16.00 10.00
N VAL A 3 10.32 15.56 9.34
CA VAL A 3 10.67 14.13 9.12
C VAL A 3 10.66 13.33 10.44
N GLN A 4 11.10 13.96 11.52
CA GLN A 4 11.14 13.39 12.88
C GLN A 4 9.74 13.10 13.48
N GLN A 5 8.68 13.76 13.01
CA GLN A 5 7.31 13.47 13.41
C GLN A 5 6.75 12.25 12.67
N LEU A 6 7.17 12.04 11.42
CA LEU A 6 6.86 10.83 10.66
C LEU A 6 7.56 9.61 11.27
N ASP A 7 8.84 9.75 11.66
CA ASP A 7 9.61 8.66 12.27
C ASP A 7 8.98 8.17 13.57
N ARG A 8 8.42 9.06 14.41
CA ARG A 8 7.74 8.67 15.66
C ARG A 8 6.35 8.05 15.47
N GLU A 9 5.61 8.44 14.42
CA GLU A 9 4.37 7.75 14.06
C GLU A 9 4.67 6.35 13.49
N LEU A 10 5.78 6.24 12.75
CA LEU A 10 6.30 4.99 12.22
C LEU A 10 6.83 4.06 13.32
N ASP A 11 7.50 4.58 14.36
CA ASP A 11 7.96 3.76 15.51
C ASP A 11 6.77 3.14 16.29
N ARG A 12 5.60 3.79 16.34
CA ARG A 12 4.39 3.16 16.90
C ARG A 12 3.77 2.09 16.00
N LEU A 13 4.17 2.07 14.73
CA LEU A 13 3.89 1.00 13.78
C LEU A 13 4.99 -0.09 13.83
N GLU A 14 5.93 -0.09 14.80
CA GLU A 14 6.98 -1.12 14.94
C GLU A 14 6.44 -2.56 14.97
N GLY A 15 5.26 -2.78 15.57
CA GLY A 15 4.58 -4.08 15.54
C GLY A 15 4.05 -4.48 14.15
N LEU A 16 3.79 -3.50 13.27
CA LEU A 16 3.44 -3.66 11.85
C LEU A 16 4.70 -3.82 10.98
N TRP A 17 5.81 -3.23 11.43
CA TRP A 17 7.12 -3.30 10.78
C TRP A 17 7.73 -4.69 10.86
N SER A 18 7.46 -5.41 11.96
CA SER A 18 7.79 -6.84 12.12
C SER A 18 7.04 -7.79 11.16
N ASP A 19 5.96 -7.33 10.51
CA ASP A 19 5.09 -8.14 9.64
C ASP A 19 5.28 -7.86 8.12
N GLY A 20 6.49 -7.44 7.72
CA GLY A 20 6.88 -7.41 6.30
C GLY A 20 6.68 -6.06 5.59
N LEU A 21 6.35 -4.99 6.31
CA LEU A 21 6.27 -3.64 5.74
C LEU A 21 7.64 -3.16 5.21
N SER A 22 8.74 -3.44 5.93
CA SER A 22 10.09 -3.07 5.48
C SER A 22 10.48 -3.75 4.17
N ASP A 23 10.13 -5.03 4.02
CA ASP A 23 10.45 -5.79 2.81
C ASP A 23 9.61 -5.33 1.62
N ALA A 24 8.31 -5.08 1.84
CA ALA A 24 7.45 -4.48 0.82
C ALA A 24 7.97 -3.10 0.39
N TYR A 25 8.35 -2.25 1.36
CA TYR A 25 8.92 -0.93 1.09
C TYR A 25 10.17 -1.00 0.22
N ARG A 26 11.13 -1.86 0.57
CA ARG A 26 12.35 -2.06 -0.23
C ARG A 26 12.04 -2.53 -1.65
N ALA A 27 11.11 -3.46 -1.81
CA ALA A 27 10.68 -3.93 -3.13
C ALA A 27 10.04 -2.82 -3.99
N TYR A 28 9.35 -1.86 -3.38
CA TYR A 28 8.75 -0.74 -4.12
C TYR A 28 9.73 0.38 -4.44
N LEU A 29 10.83 0.54 -3.72
CA LEU A 29 11.88 1.51 -4.08
C LEU A 29 12.43 1.25 -5.50
N GLU A 30 12.54 -0.01 -5.90
CA GLU A 30 12.95 -0.40 -7.26
C GLU A 30 11.91 -0.01 -8.34
N SER A 31 10.65 0.20 -7.95
CA SER A 31 9.52 0.47 -8.85
C SER A 31 9.22 1.96 -9.04
N VAL A 32 9.84 2.83 -8.25
CA VAL A 32 9.55 4.29 -8.24
C VAL A 32 10.66 5.14 -8.86
N GLY A 33 11.76 4.57 -9.34
CA GLY A 33 12.94 5.31 -9.80
C GLY A 33 12.71 6.31 -10.95
N HIS A 34 11.55 6.29 -11.62
CA HIS A 34 11.17 7.27 -12.65
C HIS A 34 10.41 8.50 -12.10
N PHE A 35 10.07 8.54 -10.82
CA PHE A 35 9.51 9.72 -10.15
C PHE A 35 10.63 10.63 -9.62
N GLU A 36 10.30 11.86 -9.23
CA GLU A 36 11.28 12.75 -8.58
C GLU A 36 11.82 12.13 -7.27
N ASP A 37 13.13 12.26 -7.05
CA ASP A 37 13.81 11.71 -5.86
C ASP A 37 13.15 12.13 -4.54
N SER A 38 12.57 13.33 -4.52
CA SER A 38 11.90 13.88 -3.34
C SER A 38 10.58 13.16 -2.98
N VAL A 39 9.92 12.50 -3.95
CA VAL A 39 8.64 11.80 -3.76
C VAL A 39 8.78 10.28 -3.74
N GLN A 40 9.85 9.72 -4.31
CA GLN A 40 10.10 8.28 -4.39
C GLN A 40 9.89 7.55 -3.05
N PRO A 41 10.48 7.98 -1.91
CA PRO A 41 10.28 7.29 -0.64
C PRO A 41 8.82 7.28 -0.18
N ARG A 42 8.06 8.34 -0.47
CA ARG A 42 6.65 8.44 -0.07
C ARG A 42 5.76 7.55 -0.93
N LEU A 43 6.04 7.45 -2.22
CA LEU A 43 5.31 6.56 -3.13
C LEU A 43 5.58 5.08 -2.82
N ALA A 44 6.84 4.72 -2.54
CA ALA A 44 7.18 3.37 -2.13
C ALA A 44 6.52 2.99 -0.80
N LEU A 45 6.50 3.90 0.17
CA LEU A 45 5.81 3.69 1.45
C LEU A 45 4.30 3.55 1.26
N ALA A 46 3.70 4.38 0.40
CA ALA A 46 2.27 4.29 0.11
C ALA A 46 1.89 2.92 -0.49
N ALA A 47 2.67 2.43 -1.45
CA ALA A 47 2.44 1.12 -2.05
C ALA A 47 2.62 -0.02 -1.04
N ALA A 48 3.65 0.05 -0.20
CA ALA A 48 3.89 -0.94 0.86
C ALA A 48 2.75 -0.97 1.89
N LEU A 49 2.27 0.19 2.34
CA LEU A 49 1.12 0.29 3.25
C LEU A 49 -0.15 -0.31 2.63
N ILE A 50 -0.39 -0.06 1.34
CA ILE A 50 -1.56 -0.62 0.65
C ILE A 50 -1.43 -2.14 0.50
N GLU A 51 -0.25 -2.67 0.16
CA GLU A 51 -0.02 -4.12 0.08
C GLU A 51 -0.27 -4.80 1.43
N VAL A 52 0.34 -4.27 2.51
CA VAL A 52 0.17 -4.81 3.86
C VAL A 52 -1.26 -4.66 4.34
N GLY A 53 -1.88 -3.49 4.14
CA GLY A 53 -3.28 -3.24 4.49
C GLY A 53 -4.22 -4.24 3.84
N THR A 54 -4.07 -4.46 2.53
CA THR A 54 -4.87 -5.43 1.77
C THR A 54 -4.69 -6.87 2.30
N ARG A 55 -3.47 -7.23 2.69
CA ARG A 55 -3.17 -8.55 3.27
C ARG A 55 -3.83 -8.73 4.64
N LEU A 56 -3.77 -7.71 5.50
CA LEU A 56 -4.37 -7.72 6.84
C LEU A 56 -5.90 -7.83 6.81
N GLN A 57 -6.54 -7.33 5.76
CA GLN A 57 -7.99 -7.51 5.56
C GLN A 57 -8.39 -8.98 5.34
N GLY A 58 -7.44 -9.86 4.99
CA GLY A 58 -7.73 -11.28 4.77
C GLY A 58 -8.74 -11.54 3.65
N LEU A 59 -8.71 -10.70 2.60
CA LEU A 59 -9.69 -10.74 1.51
C LEU A 59 -9.80 -12.15 0.90
N GLY A 60 -11.03 -12.67 0.81
CA GLY A 60 -11.34 -13.99 0.26
C GLY A 60 -11.11 -15.15 1.23
N GLY A 61 -10.68 -14.87 2.47
CA GLY A 61 -10.51 -15.85 3.53
C GLY A 61 -11.54 -15.72 4.66
N ARG A 62 -11.27 -16.38 5.78
CA ARG A 62 -11.99 -16.11 7.03
C ARG A 62 -11.74 -14.68 7.47
N ALA A 63 -12.78 -14.04 8.02
CA ALA A 63 -12.65 -12.70 8.58
C ALA A 63 -11.51 -12.63 9.59
N ALA A 64 -10.60 -11.68 9.38
CA ALA A 64 -9.50 -11.42 10.29
C ALA A 64 -10.03 -10.90 11.65
N PRO A 65 -9.25 -11.00 12.74
CA PRO A 65 -9.63 -10.44 14.03
C PRO A 65 -9.88 -8.91 13.93
N PRO A 66 -10.80 -8.34 14.74
CA PRO A 66 -11.14 -6.92 14.64
C PRO A 66 -9.96 -5.96 14.73
N THR A 67 -8.97 -6.26 15.58
CA THR A 67 -7.75 -5.45 15.70
C THR A 67 -6.91 -5.48 14.43
N THR A 68 -6.86 -6.63 13.74
CA THR A 68 -6.15 -6.78 12.46
C THR A 68 -6.84 -5.99 11.34
N LEU A 69 -8.17 -6.01 11.30
CA LEU A 69 -8.96 -5.22 10.35
C LEU A 69 -8.72 -3.71 10.53
N LEU A 70 -8.74 -3.21 11.77
CA LEU A 70 -8.46 -1.80 12.07
C LEU A 70 -7.06 -1.37 11.64
N MET A 71 -6.06 -2.24 11.82
CA MET A 71 -4.70 -1.98 11.34
C MET A 71 -4.64 -1.98 9.81
N GLY A 72 -5.39 -2.87 9.16
CA GLY A 72 -5.57 -2.88 7.71
C GLY A 72 -6.15 -1.56 7.19
N ASP A 73 -7.23 -1.08 7.81
CA ASP A 73 -7.88 0.18 7.45
C ASP A 73 -6.96 1.39 7.65
N LEU A 74 -6.20 1.41 8.75
CA LEU A 74 -5.21 2.47 9.00
C LEU A 74 -4.12 2.51 7.91
N CYS A 75 -3.59 1.34 7.53
CA CYS A 75 -2.61 1.22 6.47
C CYS A 75 -3.16 1.72 5.12
N LEU A 76 -4.38 1.31 4.77
CA LEU A 76 -5.04 1.75 3.54
C LEU A 76 -5.28 3.26 3.55
N ALA A 77 -5.84 3.81 4.63
CA ALA A 77 -6.10 5.25 4.75
C ALA A 77 -4.81 6.07 4.65
N ARG A 78 -3.73 5.64 5.32
CA ARG A 78 -2.43 6.33 5.28
C ARG A 78 -1.77 6.22 3.91
N GLY A 79 -1.81 5.05 3.29
CA GLY A 79 -1.31 4.84 1.93
C GLY A 79 -2.05 5.70 0.90
N SER A 80 -3.39 5.71 0.95
CA SER A 80 -4.22 6.57 0.10
C SER A 80 -3.91 8.06 0.29
N ARG A 81 -3.68 8.51 1.53
CA ARG A 81 -3.30 9.90 1.79
C ARG A 81 -1.95 10.25 1.17
N LEU A 82 -0.95 9.37 1.32
CA LEU A 82 0.36 9.58 0.71
C LEU A 82 0.29 9.65 -0.83
N LEU A 83 -0.54 8.80 -1.46
CA LEU A 83 -0.78 8.87 -2.90
C LEU A 83 -1.49 10.18 -3.29
N ALA A 84 -2.51 10.59 -2.56
CA ALA A 84 -3.23 11.83 -2.84
C ALA A 84 -2.31 13.06 -2.78
N ASP A 85 -1.38 13.08 -1.83
CA ASP A 85 -0.46 14.21 -1.61
C ASP A 85 0.75 14.21 -2.57
N ASN A 86 1.17 13.06 -3.12
CA ASN A 86 2.46 12.93 -3.82
C ASN A 86 2.41 12.27 -5.21
N ALA A 87 1.32 11.58 -5.57
CA ALA A 87 1.22 10.83 -6.81
C ALA A 87 0.38 11.59 -7.86
N PRO A 88 0.73 11.48 -9.16
CA PRO A 88 -0.16 11.94 -10.23
C PRO A 88 -1.52 11.23 -10.19
N LEU A 89 -2.57 11.91 -10.66
CA LEU A 89 -3.94 11.37 -10.65
C LEU A 89 -4.05 10.00 -11.33
N ALA A 90 -3.32 9.77 -12.43
CA ALA A 90 -3.31 8.49 -13.13
C ALA A 90 -2.85 7.33 -12.23
N VAL A 91 -1.83 7.56 -11.40
CA VAL A 91 -1.35 6.57 -10.41
C VAL A 91 -2.41 6.35 -9.34
N GLN A 92 -3.00 7.42 -8.80
CA GLN A 92 -4.05 7.31 -7.77
C GLN A 92 -5.24 6.45 -8.26
N VAL A 93 -5.71 6.70 -9.49
CA VAL A 93 -6.78 5.92 -10.11
C VAL A 93 -6.35 4.47 -10.35
N ALA A 94 -5.13 4.23 -10.83
CA ALA A 94 -4.62 2.88 -11.05
C ALA A 94 -4.57 2.06 -9.75
N PHE A 95 -4.12 2.67 -8.65
CA PHE A 95 -4.13 2.04 -7.32
C PHE A 95 -5.56 1.71 -6.86
N ALA A 96 -6.51 2.63 -7.03
CA ALA A 96 -7.90 2.37 -6.66
C ALA A 96 -8.48 1.18 -7.45
N ARG A 97 -8.21 1.10 -8.76
CA ARG A 97 -8.63 -0.03 -9.59
C ARG A 97 -7.96 -1.35 -9.23
N ALA A 98 -6.68 -1.32 -8.84
CA ALA A 98 -5.98 -2.51 -8.36
C ALA A 98 -6.65 -3.08 -7.10
N ILE A 99 -6.97 -2.21 -6.12
CA ILE A 99 -7.65 -2.63 -4.88
C ILE A 99 -9.06 -3.15 -5.19
N GLU A 100 -9.81 -2.47 -6.06
CA GLU A 100 -11.14 -2.91 -6.51
C GLU A 100 -11.09 -4.29 -7.17
N SER A 101 -10.09 -4.55 -8.03
CA SER A 101 -9.91 -5.83 -8.70
C SER A 101 -9.62 -6.95 -7.70
N ILE A 102 -8.77 -6.70 -6.71
CA ILE A 102 -8.47 -7.69 -5.65
C ILE A 102 -9.71 -7.97 -4.82
N ALA A 103 -10.44 -6.93 -4.38
CA ALA A 103 -11.66 -7.09 -3.60
C ALA A 103 -12.76 -7.82 -4.38
N SER A 104 -12.91 -7.53 -5.67
CA SER A 104 -13.87 -8.18 -6.56
C SER A 104 -13.54 -9.66 -6.77
N ALA A 105 -12.26 -9.99 -7.00
CA ALA A 105 -11.81 -11.38 -7.13
C ALA A 105 -12.03 -12.17 -5.84
N ALA A 106 -11.72 -11.57 -4.68
CA ALA A 106 -11.98 -12.15 -3.37
C ALA A 106 -13.47 -12.42 -3.14
N ALA A 107 -14.34 -11.45 -3.45
CA ALA A 107 -15.80 -11.61 -3.33
C ALA A 107 -16.35 -12.71 -4.26
N ALA A 108 -15.77 -12.84 -5.46
CA ALA A 108 -16.12 -13.86 -6.43
C ALA A 108 -15.50 -15.25 -6.13
N SER A 109 -14.71 -15.40 -5.06
CA SER A 109 -13.92 -16.61 -4.79
C SER A 109 -13.03 -17.03 -5.99
N SER A 110 -12.54 -16.04 -6.73
CA SER A 110 -11.69 -16.19 -7.91
C SER A 110 -10.21 -15.98 -7.55
N ALA A 111 -9.31 -16.55 -8.35
CA ALA A 111 -7.89 -16.29 -8.21
C ALA A 111 -7.59 -14.81 -8.52
N ALA A 112 -7.24 -14.05 -7.49
CA ALA A 112 -6.79 -12.67 -7.64
C ALA A 112 -5.34 -12.64 -8.17
N PRO A 113 -4.98 -11.70 -9.06
CA PRO A 113 -3.60 -11.45 -9.39
C PRO A 113 -2.80 -11.06 -8.14
N PRO A 114 -1.48 -11.33 -8.08
CA PRO A 114 -0.66 -10.95 -6.94
C PRO A 114 -0.75 -9.44 -6.70
N THR A 115 -1.15 -9.02 -5.49
CA THR A 115 -1.31 -7.61 -5.13
C THR A 115 -0.07 -6.79 -5.50
N ARG A 116 1.12 -7.31 -5.19
CA ARG A 116 2.37 -6.62 -5.48
C ARG A 116 2.50 -6.24 -6.95
N LEU A 117 2.20 -7.17 -7.84
CA LEU A 117 2.30 -6.98 -9.29
C LEU A 117 1.35 -5.86 -9.76
N LEU A 118 0.10 -5.86 -9.29
CA LEU A 118 -0.89 -4.84 -9.64
C LEU A 118 -0.47 -3.44 -9.18
N LEU A 119 0.06 -3.33 -7.96
CA LEU A 119 0.52 -2.05 -7.42
C LEU A 119 1.79 -1.55 -8.12
N GLN A 120 2.71 -2.44 -8.50
CA GLN A 120 3.88 -2.09 -9.32
C GLN A 120 3.47 -1.57 -10.70
N GLN A 121 2.49 -2.22 -11.35
CA GLN A 121 1.91 -1.73 -12.61
C GLN A 121 1.25 -0.36 -12.43
N SER A 122 0.58 -0.14 -11.29
CA SER A 122 -0.08 1.14 -10.98
C SER A 122 0.92 2.29 -10.85
N LEU A 123 2.12 2.04 -10.30
CA LEU A 123 3.22 3.01 -10.27
C LEU A 123 3.76 3.33 -11.68
N GLY A 124 3.57 2.43 -12.64
CA GLY A 124 3.93 2.61 -14.05
C GLY A 124 2.87 3.32 -14.90
N ALA A 125 1.69 3.65 -14.36
CA ALA A 125 0.55 4.18 -15.13
C ALA A 125 0.77 5.56 -15.76
N THR A 126 1.88 6.22 -15.47
CA THR A 126 2.29 7.51 -16.05
C THR A 126 3.38 7.38 -17.12
N ARG A 127 3.81 6.17 -17.46
CA ARG A 127 4.61 5.90 -18.67
C ARG A 127 3.69 5.69 -19.87
#